data_AF-A0A9Q1AK13-F1
#
_entry.id   AF-A0A9Q1AK13-F1
#
_cell.length_a   1.000
_cell.length_b   1.000
_cell.length_c   1.000
_cell.angle_alpha   90.00
_cell.angle_beta   90.00
_cell.angle_gamma   90.00
#
_symmetry.space_group_name_H-M   'P 1'
#
loop_
_entity.id
_entity.type
_entity.pdbx_description
1 polymer ?
#
loop_
_entity_poly.entity_id
_entity_poly.type
_entity_poly.pdbx_seq_one_letter_code
_entity_poly.pdbx_strand_id
1 'polypeptide(L)'
;MRTSFTSESCKESQLNSLNPQSWLQVERGKHSKFSSQSSTSSSPSIESFIKVPEPPVQPFFKPGNYVEVLAQIHEELESCSPQERSNLYLFQYQLFKGLGEAKLMRRSLRSAWLKGSTVYEKIVFGAWLKFERQGEELISDLLATCGKCAQESGPIEVSSEFDIDRSSSSHETKIASLSAPFHAMLNGCFSESLCEHIDLSENNISPLGFRAISKFSMTGSLNEESPNVLLEMLFFANKFCCERLKDACERKLASLVSSRDDAVELMECALQENSPVLAASCLQVFLQDLPDCLKR
;
A
#
# COMPACT_ATOMS: atom_id res chain seq x y z
N MET A 1 -54.69 -2.08 -22.84
CA MET A 1 -55.78 -1.37 -22.14
C MET A 1 -55.18 -0.21 -21.39
N ARG A 2 -55.65 1.00 -21.70
CA ARG A 2 -55.34 2.24 -20.98
C ARG A 2 -55.93 2.15 -19.58
N THR A 3 -55.19 2.57 -18.56
CA THR A 3 -55.75 3.43 -17.51
C THR A 3 -54.71 4.49 -17.17
N SER A 4 -55.19 5.72 -17.14
CA SER A 4 -54.48 6.95 -16.86
C SER A 4 -55.37 7.73 -15.89
N PHE A 5 -54.80 8.20 -14.79
CA PHE A 5 -55.33 9.28 -13.95
C PHE A 5 -54.11 10.09 -13.49
N THR A 6 -53.82 11.19 -14.19
CA THR A 6 -54.17 12.60 -13.89
C THR A 6 -53.19 13.28 -12.93
N SER A 7 -52.53 14.29 -13.50
CA SER A 7 -51.61 15.26 -12.92
C SER A 7 -52.32 16.23 -11.97
N GLU A 8 -51.66 16.64 -10.87
CA GLU A 8 -51.62 18.05 -10.47
C GLU A 8 -50.56 18.37 -9.41
N SER A 9 -49.89 19.49 -9.65
CA SER A 9 -49.28 20.43 -8.70
C SER A 9 -47.82 20.23 -8.25
N CYS A 10 -46.93 20.99 -8.90
CA CYS A 10 -45.68 21.47 -8.35
C CYS A 10 -45.90 22.10 -6.97
N LYS A 11 -45.30 21.51 -5.93
CA LYS A 11 -44.84 22.24 -4.75
C LYS A 11 -43.36 21.99 -4.59
N GLU A 12 -42.61 23.07 -4.83
CA GLU A 12 -41.23 23.28 -4.45
C GLU A 12 -41.05 22.86 -2.99
N SER A 13 -40.34 21.74 -2.79
CA SER A 13 -39.88 21.31 -1.47
C SER A 13 -38.36 21.35 -1.51
N GLN A 14 -37.82 22.10 -0.57
CA GLN A 14 -36.41 22.44 -0.46
C GLN A 14 -35.53 21.19 -0.57
N LEU A 15 -34.46 21.33 -1.37
CA LEU A 15 -33.32 20.44 -1.36
C LEU A 15 -32.79 20.32 0.08
N ASN A 16 -33.20 19.28 0.79
CA ASN A 16 -32.45 18.83 1.95
C ASN A 16 -31.13 18.28 1.41
N SER A 17 -30.07 19.10 1.52
CA SER A 17 -28.70 18.64 1.45
C SER A 17 -28.57 17.42 2.37
N LEU A 18 -28.39 16.24 1.78
CA LEU A 18 -28.15 15.00 2.51
C LEU A 18 -26.83 15.18 3.27
N ASN A 19 -26.94 15.44 4.57
CA ASN A 19 -25.81 15.45 5.48
C ASN A 19 -25.34 13.99 5.66
N PRO A 20 -24.11 13.64 5.26
CA PRO A 20 -23.60 12.26 5.35
C PRO A 20 -23.40 11.75 6.80
N GLN A 21 -23.78 12.54 7.82
CA GLN A 21 -23.61 12.20 9.24
C GLN A 21 -24.89 11.71 9.95
N SER A 22 -25.99 11.44 9.24
CA SER A 22 -27.26 11.06 9.90
C SER A 22 -27.20 9.76 10.72
N TRP A 23 -26.25 8.87 10.44
CA TRP A 23 -26.08 7.59 11.12
C TRP A 23 -25.30 7.68 12.45
N LEU A 24 -24.80 8.87 12.80
CA LEU A 24 -24.10 9.12 14.07
C LEU A 24 -25.04 9.53 15.22
N GLN A 25 -26.36 9.52 15.02
CA GLN A 25 -27.31 9.81 16.09
C GLN A 25 -27.42 8.61 17.05
N VAL A 26 -26.64 8.68 18.13
CA VAL A 26 -26.81 7.83 19.31
C VAL A 26 -28.15 8.16 19.96
N GLU A 27 -29.10 7.22 19.91
CA GLU A 27 -30.34 7.23 20.70
C GLU A 27 -30.00 7.36 22.20
N ARG A 28 -30.14 8.57 22.77
CA ARG A 28 -29.97 8.80 24.21
C ARG A 28 -31.13 8.15 24.96
N GLY A 29 -30.83 7.08 25.70
CA GLY A 29 -31.76 6.40 26.60
C GLY A 29 -32.41 7.33 27.64
N LYS A 30 -33.68 7.07 27.92
CA LYS A 30 -34.61 7.81 28.79
C LYS A 30 -34.11 7.97 30.24
N HIS A 31 -34.22 9.19 30.78
CA HIS A 31 -33.85 9.56 32.15
C HIS A 31 -34.82 9.02 33.21
N SER A 32 -34.28 8.41 34.27
CA SER A 32 -34.96 8.18 35.55
C SER A 32 -34.68 9.34 36.51
N LYS A 33 -35.74 9.97 37.02
CA LYS A 33 -35.72 11.05 38.02
C LYS A 33 -35.32 10.52 39.40
N PHE A 34 -34.37 11.19 40.07
CA PHE A 34 -34.40 11.34 41.52
C PHE A 34 -33.99 12.76 41.91
N SER A 35 -34.83 13.36 42.76
CA SER A 35 -34.67 14.66 43.41
C SER A 35 -34.11 14.43 44.81
N SER A 36 -33.18 15.27 45.29
CA SER A 36 -33.35 16.05 46.54
C SER A 36 -32.14 16.97 46.81
N GLN A 37 -32.45 18.09 47.46
CA GLN A 37 -31.68 19.31 47.66
C GLN A 37 -30.66 19.23 48.81
N SER A 38 -29.61 20.06 48.75
CA SER A 38 -29.19 20.93 49.88
C SER A 38 -28.14 21.96 49.44
N SER A 39 -28.38 23.22 49.81
CA SER A 39 -27.58 24.41 49.51
C SER A 39 -26.65 24.75 50.68
N THR A 40 -25.41 25.22 50.44
CA THR A 40 -24.78 26.43 51.04
C THR A 40 -23.33 26.69 50.55
N SER A 41 -23.16 27.84 49.87
CA SER A 41 -22.06 28.82 49.84
C SER A 41 -20.59 28.45 50.17
N SER A 42 -19.70 28.53 49.16
CA SER A 42 -18.48 29.38 49.13
C SER A 42 -17.68 29.17 47.82
N SER A 43 -17.22 30.27 47.20
CA SER A 43 -16.70 30.40 45.81
C SER A 43 -15.29 29.80 45.55
N PRO A 44 -14.71 29.94 44.34
CA PRO A 44 -14.53 28.87 43.36
C PRO A 44 -13.07 28.41 43.24
N SER A 45 -12.80 27.11 43.33
CA SER A 45 -11.53 26.53 42.89
C SER A 45 -11.80 25.53 41.78
N ILE A 46 -11.08 25.72 40.68
CA ILE A 46 -11.08 24.92 39.46
C ILE A 46 -10.72 23.48 39.81
N GLU A 47 -11.70 22.63 40.12
CA GLU A 47 -11.48 21.18 40.24
C GLU A 47 -12.82 20.41 40.20
N SER A 48 -13.55 20.51 39.10
CA SER A 48 -14.60 19.51 38.82
C SER A 48 -14.89 19.40 37.33
N PHE A 49 -13.87 19.05 36.54
CA PHE A 49 -14.19 18.26 35.36
C PHE A 49 -14.72 16.94 35.89
N ILE A 50 -16.05 16.77 35.83
CA ILE A 50 -16.68 15.45 35.90
C ILE A 50 -15.89 14.61 34.91
N LYS A 51 -15.06 13.72 35.44
CA LYS A 51 -14.33 12.73 34.65
C LYS A 51 -15.41 11.75 34.19
N VAL A 52 -16.14 12.16 33.15
CA VAL A 52 -16.92 11.24 32.33
C VAL A 52 -15.90 10.19 31.92
N PRO A 53 -16.06 8.92 32.35
CA PRO A 53 -15.22 7.86 31.81
C PRO A 53 -15.42 7.94 30.31
N GLU A 54 -14.40 8.37 29.58
CA GLU A 54 -14.43 8.37 28.14
C GLU A 54 -14.75 6.91 27.77
N PRO A 55 -15.92 6.64 27.16
CA PRO A 55 -16.31 5.27 26.88
C PRO A 55 -15.18 4.68 26.06
N PRO A 56 -14.69 3.46 26.37
CA PRO A 56 -13.59 2.87 25.63
C PRO A 56 -14.00 2.84 24.16
N VAL A 57 -13.44 3.74 23.37
CA VAL A 57 -13.67 3.80 21.94
C VAL A 57 -13.06 2.51 21.43
N GLN A 58 -13.90 1.52 21.12
CA GLN A 58 -13.40 0.28 20.55
C GLN A 58 -12.61 0.67 19.30
N PRO A 59 -11.34 0.24 19.15
CA PRO A 59 -10.45 0.68 18.07
C PRO A 59 -10.93 0.34 16.65
N PHE A 60 -12.09 -0.31 16.54
CA PHE A 60 -12.67 -0.82 15.32
C PHE A 60 -14.11 -0.30 15.27
N PHE A 61 -14.43 0.46 14.23
CA PHE A 61 -15.81 0.75 13.88
C PHE A 61 -16.49 -0.59 13.56
N LYS A 62 -17.31 -1.10 14.48
CA LYS A 62 -18.08 -2.33 14.29
C LYS A 62 -19.54 -1.97 14.04
N PRO A 63 -20.04 -2.06 12.80
CA PRO A 63 -21.48 -1.92 12.58
C PRO A 63 -22.24 -3.01 13.32
N GLY A 64 -23.47 -2.69 13.73
CA GLY A 64 -24.37 -3.68 14.35
C GLY A 64 -24.75 -4.82 13.39
N ASN A 65 -24.70 -4.60 12.08
CA ASN A 65 -25.01 -5.59 11.06
C ASN A 65 -24.03 -5.50 9.87
N TYR A 66 -23.02 -6.36 9.83
CA TYR A 66 -22.04 -6.37 8.74
C TYR A 66 -22.62 -6.78 7.39
N VAL A 67 -23.59 -7.70 7.38
CA VAL A 67 -24.16 -8.25 6.14
C VAL A 67 -24.93 -7.18 5.39
N GLU A 68 -25.79 -6.45 6.10
CA GLU A 68 -26.59 -5.36 5.54
C GLU A 68 -25.72 -4.21 5.02
N VAL A 69 -24.72 -3.79 5.81
CA VAL A 69 -23.82 -2.69 5.41
C VAL A 69 -22.95 -3.10 4.21
N LEU A 70 -22.44 -4.34 4.18
CA LEU A 70 -21.66 -4.81 3.02
C LEU A 70 -22.52 -4.96 1.75
N ALA A 71 -23.76 -5.41 1.89
CA ALA A 71 -24.71 -5.49 0.76
C ALA A 71 -25.01 -4.10 0.20
N GLN A 72 -25.26 -3.12 1.06
CA GLN A 72 -25.49 -1.75 0.65
C GLN A 72 -24.27 -1.15 -0.07
N ILE A 73 -23.06 -1.33 0.48
CA ILE A 73 -21.83 -0.88 -0.18
C ILE A 73 -21.66 -1.53 -1.56
N HIS A 74 -22.02 -2.80 -1.71
CA HIS A 74 -21.94 -3.48 -3.00
C HIS A 74 -22.90 -2.88 -4.03
N GLU A 75 -24.15 -2.61 -3.63
CA GLU A 75 -25.16 -1.96 -4.48
C GLU A 75 -24.75 -0.52 -4.85
N GLU A 76 -24.19 0.22 -3.90
CA GLU A 76 -23.66 1.57 -4.15
C GLU A 76 -22.43 1.53 -5.08
N LEU A 77 -21.55 0.54 -4.97
CA LEU A 77 -20.38 0.38 -5.86
C LEU A 77 -20.78 0.13 -7.33
N GLU A 78 -21.92 -0.51 -7.56
CA GLU A 78 -22.48 -0.73 -8.90
C GLU A 78 -23.06 0.54 -9.51
N SER A 79 -23.68 1.39 -8.68
CA SER A 79 -24.47 2.55 -9.12
C SER A 79 -23.76 3.91 -9.00
N CYS A 80 -22.69 4.02 -8.21
CA CYS A 80 -22.02 5.29 -7.92
C CYS A 80 -21.14 5.83 -9.07
N SER A 81 -20.80 7.12 -8.95
CA SER A 81 -19.85 7.79 -9.83
C SER A 81 -18.41 7.33 -9.58
N PRO A 82 -17.50 7.40 -10.58
CA PRO A 82 -16.09 7.02 -10.40
C PRO A 82 -15.37 7.72 -9.25
N GLN A 83 -15.75 8.96 -8.93
CA GLN A 83 -15.14 9.78 -7.90
C GLN A 83 -15.45 9.29 -6.48
N GLU A 84 -16.60 8.66 -6.28
CA GLU A 84 -17.05 8.16 -4.96
C GLU A 84 -16.57 6.73 -4.67
N ARG A 85 -16.17 6.00 -5.73
CA ARG A 85 -15.76 4.59 -5.64
C ARG A 85 -14.61 4.36 -4.67
N SER A 86 -13.62 5.26 -4.63
CA SER A 86 -12.47 5.12 -3.73
C SER A 86 -12.90 5.11 -2.26
N ASN A 87 -13.82 6.01 -1.90
CA ASN A 87 -14.37 6.10 -0.55
C ASN A 87 -15.21 4.88 -0.17
N LEU A 88 -16.03 4.36 -1.08
CA LEU A 88 -16.81 3.14 -0.83
C LEU A 88 -15.91 1.92 -0.58
N TYR A 89 -14.83 1.79 -1.34
CA TYR A 89 -13.82 0.76 -1.07
C TYR A 89 -13.06 0.97 0.24
N LEU A 90 -12.83 2.22 0.65
CA LEU A 90 -12.24 2.54 1.95
C LEU A 90 -13.17 2.15 3.11
N PHE A 91 -14.47 2.41 2.98
CA PHE A 91 -15.47 1.95 3.95
C PHE A 91 -15.51 0.43 4.02
N GLN A 92 -15.48 -0.24 2.87
CA GLN A 92 -15.41 -1.70 2.80
C GLN A 92 -14.15 -2.25 3.49
N TYR A 93 -13.00 -1.58 3.34
CA TYR A 93 -11.77 -1.90 4.06
C TYR A 93 -11.96 -1.86 5.58
N GLN A 94 -12.60 -0.81 6.12
CA GLN A 94 -12.82 -0.69 7.57
C GLN A 94 -13.72 -1.79 8.12
N LEU A 95 -14.71 -2.22 7.34
CA LEU A 95 -15.59 -3.32 7.70
C LEU A 95 -14.85 -4.65 7.79
N PHE A 96 -14.08 -4.98 6.75
CA PHE A 96 -13.27 -6.21 6.77
C PHE A 96 -12.19 -6.16 7.86
N LYS A 97 -11.67 -4.98 8.20
CA LYS A 97 -10.80 -4.79 9.36
C LYS A 97 -11.50 -5.12 10.67
N GLY A 98 -12.73 -4.66 10.86
CA GLY A 98 -13.54 -5.01 12.03
C GLY A 98 -13.88 -6.50 12.14
N LEU A 99 -13.96 -7.21 11.00
CA LEU A 99 -14.21 -8.66 10.93
C LEU A 99 -12.95 -9.52 11.08
N GLY A 100 -11.76 -8.93 10.99
CA GLY A 100 -10.49 -9.69 10.98
C GLY A 100 -10.19 -10.38 9.64
N GLU A 101 -10.91 -10.03 8.57
CA GLU A 101 -10.76 -10.62 7.23
C GLU A 101 -9.60 -9.97 6.46
N ALA A 102 -8.36 -10.34 6.81
CA ALA A 102 -7.15 -9.68 6.30
C ALA A 102 -7.04 -9.64 4.76
N LYS A 103 -7.43 -10.72 4.07
CA LYS A 103 -7.36 -10.81 2.60
C LYS A 103 -8.36 -9.86 1.93
N LEU A 104 -9.60 -9.84 2.42
CA LEU A 104 -10.66 -8.99 1.88
C LEU A 104 -10.41 -7.53 2.21
N MET A 105 -9.96 -7.25 3.44
CA MET A 105 -9.50 -5.94 3.88
C MET A 105 -8.47 -5.36 2.90
N ARG A 106 -7.38 -6.09 2.63
CA ARG A 106 -6.34 -5.62 1.70
C ARG A 106 -6.84 -5.43 0.29
N ARG A 107 -7.68 -6.35 -0.20
CA ARG A 107 -8.27 -6.23 -1.53
C ARG A 107 -9.10 -4.95 -1.64
N SER A 108 -9.92 -4.65 -0.64
CA SER A 108 -10.71 -3.42 -0.60
C SER A 108 -9.83 -2.18 -0.54
N LEU A 109 -8.75 -2.17 0.26
CA LEU A 109 -7.82 -1.04 0.30
C LEU A 109 -7.06 -0.83 -1.02
N ARG A 110 -6.67 -1.92 -1.71
CA ARG A 110 -6.10 -1.84 -3.06
C ARG A 110 -7.09 -1.28 -4.06
N SER A 111 -8.35 -1.70 -4.00
CA SER A 111 -9.41 -1.14 -4.84
C SER A 111 -9.64 0.34 -4.55
N ALA A 112 -9.59 0.77 -3.28
CA ALA A 112 -9.68 2.18 -2.90
C ALA A 112 -8.53 2.99 -3.52
N TRP A 113 -7.31 2.47 -3.45
CA TRP A 113 -6.13 3.06 -4.08
C TRP A 113 -6.25 3.16 -5.61
N LEU A 114 -6.63 2.08 -6.29
CA LEU A 114 -6.80 2.04 -7.75
C LEU A 114 -7.90 2.99 -8.25
N LYS A 115 -8.94 3.21 -7.44
CA LYS A 115 -10.05 4.11 -7.75
C LYS A 115 -9.87 5.52 -7.20
N GLY A 116 -8.76 5.78 -6.51
CA GLY A 116 -8.43 7.10 -5.95
C GLY A 116 -8.39 8.15 -7.06
N SER A 117 -9.21 9.18 -6.93
CA SER A 117 -9.37 10.23 -7.94
C SER A 117 -8.34 11.36 -7.75
N THR A 118 -7.84 11.51 -6.52
CA THR A 118 -6.86 12.53 -6.16
C THR A 118 -5.50 11.91 -5.84
N VAL A 119 -4.44 12.70 -6.03
CA VAL A 119 -3.07 12.31 -5.64
C VAL A 119 -3.00 12.04 -4.13
N TYR A 120 -3.74 12.81 -3.32
CA TYR A 120 -3.81 12.64 -1.87
C TYR A 120 -4.42 11.29 -1.46
N GLU A 121 -5.55 10.90 -2.06
CA GLU A 121 -6.17 9.58 -1.84
C GLU A 121 -5.19 8.45 -2.15
N LYS A 122 -4.51 8.54 -3.29
CA LYS A 122 -3.51 7.54 -3.69
C LYS A 122 -2.31 7.49 -2.72
N ILE A 123 -1.81 8.62 -2.24
CA ILE A 123 -0.73 8.66 -1.25
C ILE A 123 -1.19 8.01 0.07
N VAL A 124 -2.35 8.40 0.57
CA VAL A 124 -2.88 7.88 1.85
C VAL A 124 -3.15 6.38 1.78
N PHE A 125 -3.88 5.92 0.76
CA PHE A 125 -4.20 4.49 0.61
C PHE A 125 -2.95 3.67 0.31
N GLY A 126 -2.00 4.21 -0.46
CA GLY A 126 -0.70 3.58 -0.71
C GLY A 126 0.13 3.43 0.57
N ALA A 127 0.17 4.48 1.42
CA ALA A 127 0.83 4.43 2.71
C ALA A 127 0.20 3.40 3.67
N TRP A 128 -1.13 3.33 3.72
CA TRP A 128 -1.83 2.32 4.53
C TRP A 128 -1.59 0.90 4.02
N LEU A 129 -1.54 0.68 2.70
CA LEU A 129 -1.16 -0.62 2.12
C LEU A 129 0.25 -1.04 2.55
N LYS A 130 1.18 -0.09 2.60
CA LYS A 130 2.55 -0.34 3.06
C LYS A 130 2.59 -0.69 4.55
N PHE A 131 1.87 0.06 5.39
CA PHE A 131 1.80 -0.21 6.83
C PHE A 131 1.24 -1.62 7.12
N GLU A 132 0.16 -2.01 6.43
CA GLU A 132 -0.45 -3.33 6.58
C GLU A 132 0.46 -4.47 6.06
N ARG A 133 1.37 -4.20 5.11
CA ARG A 133 2.37 -5.17 4.63
C ARG A 133 3.54 -5.31 5.62
N GLN A 134 4.03 -4.21 6.19
CA GLN A 134 5.10 -4.23 7.19
C GLN A 134 4.72 -5.00 8.46
N GLY A 135 3.44 -4.93 8.88
CA GLY A 135 2.94 -5.77 9.96
C GLY A 135 3.07 -7.27 9.69
N GLU A 136 2.89 -7.69 8.42
CA GLU A 136 3.07 -9.10 8.03
C GLU A 136 4.53 -9.50 7.85
N GLU A 137 5.38 -8.62 7.32
CA GLU A 137 6.82 -8.87 7.24
C GLU A 137 7.39 -9.08 8.65
N LEU A 138 7.03 -8.23 9.62
CA LEU A 138 7.42 -8.40 11.03
C LEU A 138 6.87 -9.69 11.66
N ILE A 139 5.63 -10.08 11.37
CA ILE A 139 5.06 -11.35 11.84
C ILE A 139 5.73 -12.54 11.16
N SER A 140 6.01 -12.44 9.86
CA SER A 140 6.68 -13.49 9.08
C SER A 140 8.12 -13.67 9.54
N ASP A 141 8.83 -12.57 9.84
CA ASP A 141 10.16 -12.56 10.44
C ASP A 141 10.13 -13.15 11.85
N LEU A 142 9.11 -12.83 12.65
CA LEU A 142 8.91 -13.40 13.98
C LEU A 142 8.61 -14.92 13.91
N LEU A 143 7.81 -15.35 12.93
CA LEU A 143 7.51 -16.77 12.69
C LEU A 143 8.73 -17.52 12.13
N ALA A 144 9.52 -16.88 11.26
CA ALA A 144 10.77 -17.42 10.73
C ALA A 144 11.85 -17.55 11.81
N THR A 145 11.93 -16.59 12.73
CA THR A 145 12.82 -16.68 13.91
C THR A 145 12.29 -17.64 14.98
N CYS A 146 10.99 -17.94 14.99
CA CYS A 146 10.37 -18.99 15.82
C CYS A 146 10.59 -20.43 15.31
N GLY A 147 11.32 -20.61 14.19
CA GLY A 147 11.68 -21.92 13.65
C GLY A 147 12.70 -22.74 14.49
N LYS A 148 13.17 -22.22 15.63
CA LYS A 148 14.13 -22.90 16.52
C LYS A 148 13.48 -23.63 17.71
N CYS A 149 12.29 -24.17 17.53
CA CYS A 149 11.69 -25.14 18.46
C CYS A 149 11.25 -26.42 17.73
N ALA A 150 12.12 -27.01 16.92
CA ALA A 150 12.09 -28.45 16.64
C ALA A 150 13.37 -28.90 15.93
N GLN A 151 14.01 -29.92 16.51
CA GLN A 151 15.12 -30.74 15.96
C GLN A 151 16.55 -30.31 16.26
N GLU A 152 16.87 -30.42 17.55
CA GLU A 152 18.14 -30.96 18.00
C GLU A 152 18.12 -32.48 17.81
N SER A 153 18.78 -33.00 16.76
CA SER A 153 19.30 -34.38 16.72
C SER A 153 20.23 -34.61 15.51
N GLY A 154 21.54 -34.45 15.74
CA GLY A 154 22.63 -35.32 15.26
C GLY A 154 23.03 -35.35 13.76
N PRO A 155 24.34 -35.45 13.43
CA PRO A 155 24.89 -35.19 12.09
C PRO A 155 25.16 -36.47 11.28
N ILE A 156 25.15 -36.38 9.94
CA ILE A 156 25.95 -37.25 9.05
C ILE A 156 26.50 -36.43 7.87
N GLU A 157 27.83 -36.41 7.83
CA GLU A 157 28.77 -35.98 6.80
C GLU A 157 28.76 -36.96 5.60
N VAL A 158 28.71 -36.47 4.36
CA VAL A 158 29.38 -37.10 3.20
C VAL A 158 29.74 -36.01 2.18
N SER A 159 31.04 -35.83 1.99
CA SER A 159 31.67 -35.07 0.91
C SER A 159 31.42 -35.73 -0.44
N SER A 160 31.09 -34.95 -1.47
CA SER A 160 31.41 -35.32 -2.85
C SER A 160 31.79 -34.07 -3.65
N GLU A 161 33.11 -33.96 -3.79
CA GLU A 161 33.89 -33.21 -4.75
C GLU A 161 33.38 -33.42 -6.17
N PHE A 162 33.13 -32.32 -6.89
CA PHE A 162 33.16 -32.28 -8.35
C PHE A 162 33.73 -30.93 -8.77
N ASP A 163 34.97 -30.96 -9.24
CA ASP A 163 35.56 -29.93 -10.09
C ASP A 163 34.76 -29.86 -11.39
N ILE A 164 34.09 -28.73 -11.61
CA ILE A 164 33.69 -28.31 -12.96
C ILE A 164 34.44 -27.01 -13.22
N ASP A 165 35.51 -27.15 -13.99
CA ASP A 165 36.22 -26.09 -14.69
C ASP A 165 35.23 -25.34 -15.60
N ARG A 166 34.58 -24.30 -15.08
CA ARG A 166 33.80 -23.35 -15.85
C ARG A 166 34.72 -22.21 -16.30
N SER A 167 35.65 -22.53 -17.18
CA SER A 167 36.33 -21.50 -17.95
C SER A 167 35.42 -21.04 -19.11
N SER A 168 35.23 -19.72 -19.18
CA SER A 168 34.54 -18.91 -20.21
C SER A 168 33.01 -18.76 -20.20
N SER A 169 32.45 -17.98 -19.27
CA SER A 169 31.43 -16.94 -19.61
C SER A 169 31.45 -15.82 -18.55
N SER A 170 32.41 -14.91 -18.63
CA SER A 170 32.67 -13.85 -17.62
C SER A 170 31.51 -12.85 -17.38
N HIS A 171 30.43 -12.95 -18.15
CA HIS A 171 29.25 -12.08 -18.06
C HIS A 171 28.10 -12.70 -17.25
N GLU A 172 27.79 -13.98 -17.44
CA GLU A 172 26.67 -14.63 -16.74
C GLU A 172 26.95 -14.80 -15.25
N THR A 173 28.21 -15.12 -14.90
CA THR A 173 28.63 -15.29 -13.51
C THR A 173 28.46 -14.00 -12.69
N LYS A 174 28.62 -12.84 -13.32
CA LYS A 174 28.53 -11.54 -12.63
C LYS A 174 27.11 -11.04 -12.49
N ILE A 175 26.25 -11.24 -13.50
CA ILE A 175 24.82 -10.88 -13.36
C ILE A 175 24.16 -11.77 -12.30
N ALA A 176 24.49 -13.07 -12.27
CA ALA A 176 24.01 -13.97 -11.21
C ALA A 176 24.36 -13.47 -9.80
N SER A 177 25.50 -12.79 -9.63
CA SER A 177 25.93 -12.25 -8.32
C SER A 177 25.21 -10.96 -7.88
N LEU A 178 24.28 -10.43 -8.67
CA LEU A 178 23.52 -9.23 -8.30
C LEU A 178 22.64 -9.44 -7.06
N SER A 179 22.18 -10.67 -6.81
CA SER A 179 21.47 -11.05 -5.59
C SER A 179 21.65 -12.54 -5.27
N ALA A 180 21.49 -12.92 -4.01
CA ALA A 180 21.53 -14.33 -3.61
C ALA A 180 20.39 -15.17 -4.23
N PRO A 181 19.13 -14.69 -4.30
CA PRO A 181 18.06 -15.42 -4.99
C PRO A 181 18.34 -15.63 -6.47
N PHE A 182 18.84 -14.61 -7.16
CA PHE A 182 19.15 -14.69 -8.58
C PHE A 182 20.33 -15.63 -8.84
N HIS A 183 21.36 -15.59 -7.98
CA HIS A 183 22.46 -16.55 -8.03
C HIS A 183 21.98 -17.99 -7.84
N ALA A 184 21.11 -18.23 -6.85
CA ALA A 184 20.58 -19.57 -6.57
C ALA A 184 19.74 -20.10 -7.74
N MET A 185 18.92 -19.25 -8.38
CA MET A 185 18.15 -19.62 -9.57
C MET A 185 19.06 -20.02 -10.73
N LEU A 186 20.13 -19.27 -10.99
CA LEU A 186 21.01 -19.47 -12.14
C LEU A 186 22.08 -20.56 -11.96
N ASN A 187 22.56 -20.76 -10.73
CA ASN A 187 23.69 -21.66 -10.44
C ASN A 187 23.35 -22.76 -9.43
N GLY A 188 22.14 -22.78 -8.87
CA GLY A 188 21.68 -23.77 -7.91
C GLY A 188 20.99 -24.97 -8.55
N CYS A 189 20.00 -25.54 -7.86
CA CYS A 189 19.30 -26.76 -8.26
C CYS A 189 17.94 -26.50 -8.93
N PHE A 190 17.81 -25.39 -9.68
CA PHE A 190 16.57 -25.01 -10.35
C PHE A 190 16.61 -25.39 -11.84
N SER A 191 15.46 -25.45 -12.50
CA SER A 191 15.36 -25.72 -13.95
C SER A 191 16.19 -24.75 -14.79
N GLU A 192 16.25 -23.49 -14.35
CA GLU A 192 16.95 -22.39 -14.97
C GLU A 192 18.47 -22.62 -15.00
N SER A 193 19.04 -23.31 -14.01
CA SER A 193 20.49 -23.59 -13.98
C SER A 193 20.93 -24.68 -14.96
N LEU A 194 19.98 -25.49 -15.44
CA LEU A 194 20.20 -26.50 -16.47
C LEU A 194 19.95 -25.98 -17.89
N CYS A 195 19.49 -24.74 -18.01
CA CYS A 195 19.16 -24.14 -19.28
C CYS A 195 20.35 -23.36 -19.86
N GLU A 196 20.76 -23.70 -21.10
CA GLU A 196 21.81 -22.94 -21.79
C GLU A 196 21.35 -21.54 -22.21
N HIS A 197 20.04 -21.31 -22.33
CA HIS A 197 19.48 -20.03 -22.72
C HIS A 197 18.24 -19.70 -21.91
N ILE A 198 18.39 -18.78 -20.96
CA ILE A 198 17.29 -18.32 -20.12
C ILE A 198 16.55 -17.22 -20.85
N ASP A 199 15.29 -17.49 -21.20
CA ASP A 199 14.42 -16.48 -21.79
C ASP A 199 13.90 -15.53 -20.71
N LEU A 200 14.34 -14.27 -20.77
CA LEU A 200 13.86 -13.20 -19.89
C LEU A 200 12.90 -12.24 -20.60
N SER A 201 12.45 -12.54 -21.82
CA SER A 201 11.61 -11.66 -22.64
C SER A 201 10.29 -11.29 -21.96
N GLU A 202 9.70 -12.18 -21.16
CA GLU A 202 8.48 -11.92 -20.40
C GLU A 202 8.69 -11.03 -19.16
N ASN A 203 9.91 -10.58 -18.87
CA ASN A 203 10.22 -9.73 -17.72
C ASN A 203 10.17 -8.23 -18.01
N ASN A 204 9.60 -7.83 -19.16
CA ASN A 204 9.51 -6.43 -19.60
C ASN A 204 10.86 -5.69 -19.57
N ILE A 205 11.95 -6.42 -19.86
CA ILE A 205 13.29 -5.85 -19.95
C ILE A 205 13.71 -5.79 -21.41
N SER A 206 14.06 -4.59 -21.88
CA SER A 206 14.58 -4.41 -23.23
C SER A 206 16.03 -4.92 -23.33
N PRO A 207 16.52 -5.19 -24.55
CA PRO A 207 17.95 -5.51 -24.75
C PRO A 207 18.89 -4.40 -24.25
N LEU A 208 18.44 -3.13 -24.30
CA LEU A 208 19.18 -1.99 -23.77
C LEU A 208 19.24 -2.03 -22.23
N GLY A 209 18.10 -2.25 -21.59
CA GLY A 209 18.00 -2.44 -20.14
C GLY A 209 18.89 -3.59 -19.67
N PHE A 210 18.81 -4.75 -20.31
CA PHE A 210 19.61 -5.91 -19.94
C PHE A 210 21.12 -5.65 -20.13
N ARG A 211 21.51 -4.96 -21.20
CA ARG A 211 22.90 -4.54 -21.41
C ARG A 211 23.39 -3.60 -20.30
N ALA A 212 22.55 -2.67 -19.87
CA ALA A 212 22.87 -1.75 -18.78
C ALA A 212 23.03 -2.50 -17.44
N ILE A 213 22.17 -3.50 -17.15
CA ILE A 213 22.31 -4.38 -15.98
C ILE A 213 23.60 -5.20 -16.04
N SER A 214 23.91 -5.78 -17.20
CA SER A 214 25.15 -6.52 -17.42
C SER A 214 26.37 -5.65 -17.13
N LYS A 215 26.38 -4.42 -17.66
CA LYS A 215 27.45 -3.45 -17.39
C LYS A 215 27.52 -3.08 -15.90
N PHE A 216 26.39 -2.80 -15.26
CA PHE A 216 26.32 -2.51 -13.83
C PHE A 216 26.87 -3.67 -12.99
N SER A 217 26.58 -4.92 -13.35
CA SER A 217 27.11 -6.10 -12.64
C SER A 217 28.65 -6.16 -12.65
N MET A 218 29.28 -5.55 -13.67
CA MET A 218 30.73 -5.51 -13.82
C MET A 218 31.36 -4.28 -13.16
N THR A 219 30.70 -3.11 -13.22
CA THR A 219 31.27 -1.83 -12.79
C THR A 219 30.77 -1.35 -11.43
N GLY A 220 29.60 -1.82 -11.00
CA GLY A 220 28.87 -1.31 -9.83
C GLY A 220 28.31 0.10 -10.00
N SER A 221 28.29 0.65 -11.22
CA SER A 221 27.91 2.03 -11.51
C SER A 221 26.98 2.15 -12.71
N LEU A 222 26.01 3.06 -12.60
CA LEU A 222 25.10 3.44 -13.69
C LEU A 222 25.71 4.59 -14.49
N ASN A 223 25.55 4.57 -15.82
CA ASN A 223 25.99 5.67 -16.69
C ASN A 223 24.80 6.61 -17.00
N GLU A 224 24.91 7.39 -18.07
CA GLU A 224 23.79 8.15 -18.64
C GLU A 224 22.81 7.20 -19.34
N GLU A 225 21.99 6.54 -18.52
CA GLU A 225 20.85 5.75 -19.00
C GLU A 225 19.60 6.64 -19.06
N SER A 226 18.71 6.38 -20.01
CA SER A 226 17.43 7.12 -20.11
C SER A 226 16.48 6.74 -18.96
N PRO A 227 15.50 7.59 -18.62
CA PRO A 227 14.53 7.31 -17.55
C PRO A 227 13.82 5.97 -17.75
N ASN A 228 13.41 5.64 -18.98
CA ASN A 228 12.75 4.37 -19.30
C ASN A 228 13.65 3.17 -19.01
N VAL A 229 14.93 3.25 -19.39
CA VAL A 229 15.89 2.17 -19.11
C VAL A 229 16.12 2.03 -17.60
N LEU A 230 16.22 3.14 -16.87
CA LEU A 230 16.35 3.11 -15.41
C LEU A 230 15.14 2.48 -14.72
N LEU A 231 13.92 2.71 -15.23
CA LEU A 231 12.70 2.07 -14.74
C LEU A 231 12.70 0.57 -15.02
N GLU A 232 13.06 0.13 -16.22
CA GLU A 232 13.22 -1.30 -16.54
C GLU A 232 14.21 -1.98 -15.60
N MET A 233 15.36 -1.32 -15.34
CA MET A 233 16.38 -1.81 -14.42
C MET A 233 15.87 -1.86 -12.97
N LEU A 234 15.07 -0.88 -12.54
CA LEU A 234 14.44 -0.84 -11.22
C LEU A 234 13.46 -2.01 -11.05
N PHE A 235 12.58 -2.24 -12.04
CA PHE A 235 11.63 -3.36 -12.03
C PHE A 235 12.35 -4.71 -11.98
N PHE A 236 13.40 -4.88 -12.78
CA PHE A 236 14.26 -6.07 -12.72
C PHE A 236 14.88 -6.23 -11.34
N ALA A 237 15.43 -5.15 -10.78
CA ALA A 237 16.11 -5.20 -9.50
C ALA A 237 15.16 -5.59 -8.36
N ASN A 238 13.92 -5.09 -8.36
CA ASN A 238 12.90 -5.52 -7.41
C ASN A 238 12.49 -6.97 -7.60
N LYS A 239 12.23 -7.38 -8.85
CA LYS A 239 11.80 -8.74 -9.17
C LYS A 239 12.81 -9.79 -8.72
N PHE A 240 14.09 -9.49 -8.88
CA PHE A 240 15.19 -10.41 -8.57
C PHE A 240 15.96 -10.04 -7.29
N CYS A 241 15.43 -9.14 -6.46
CA CYS A 241 16.02 -8.72 -5.17
C CYS A 241 17.47 -8.20 -5.27
N CYS A 242 17.79 -7.49 -6.34
CA CYS A 242 19.11 -6.91 -6.59
C CYS A 242 19.25 -5.54 -5.89
N GLU A 243 19.36 -5.54 -4.56
CA GLU A 243 19.30 -4.32 -3.73
C GLU A 243 20.28 -3.21 -4.15
N ARG A 244 21.53 -3.56 -4.48
CA ARG A 244 22.53 -2.55 -4.93
C ARG A 244 22.17 -1.90 -6.25
N LEU A 245 21.59 -2.67 -7.17
CA LEU A 245 21.12 -2.16 -8.46
C LEU A 245 19.89 -1.26 -8.24
N LYS A 246 18.94 -1.73 -7.42
CA LYS A 246 17.75 -0.98 -7.03
C LYS A 246 18.12 0.39 -6.47
N ASP A 247 18.95 0.43 -5.43
CA ASP A 247 19.35 1.68 -4.77
C ASP A 247 20.08 2.64 -5.73
N ALA A 248 20.92 2.12 -6.63
CA ALA A 248 21.55 2.95 -7.66
C ALA A 248 20.52 3.54 -8.64
N CYS A 249 19.56 2.73 -9.11
CA CYS A 249 18.49 3.18 -10.00
C CYS A 249 17.59 4.22 -9.32
N GLU A 250 17.20 3.99 -8.06
CA GLU A 250 16.40 4.92 -7.28
C GLU A 250 17.07 6.27 -7.12
N ARG A 251 18.35 6.29 -6.73
CA ARG A 251 19.10 7.54 -6.58
C ARG A 251 19.24 8.28 -7.91
N LYS A 252 19.43 7.55 -9.01
CA LYS A 252 19.52 8.17 -10.34
C LYS A 252 18.18 8.74 -10.78
N LEU A 253 17.08 8.00 -10.65
CA LEU A 253 15.73 8.48 -10.93
C LEU A 253 15.35 9.67 -10.06
N ALA A 254 15.68 9.64 -8.76
CA ALA A 254 15.45 10.72 -7.83
C ALA A 254 16.16 12.02 -8.28
N SER A 255 17.36 11.90 -8.83
CA SER A 255 18.10 13.05 -9.37
C SER A 255 17.48 13.68 -10.63
N LEU A 256 16.56 12.97 -11.29
CA LEU A 256 15.83 13.45 -12.47
C LEU A 256 14.52 14.16 -12.10
N VAL A 257 14.03 14.01 -10.86
CA VAL A 257 12.81 14.66 -10.40
C VAL A 257 13.08 16.14 -10.15
N SER A 258 12.75 16.98 -11.15
CA SER A 258 13.04 18.42 -11.12
C SER A 258 11.80 19.29 -11.20
N SER A 259 10.73 18.77 -11.80
CA SER A 259 9.46 19.45 -12.00
C SER A 259 8.31 18.67 -11.37
N ARG A 260 7.15 19.34 -11.23
CA ARG A 260 5.92 18.70 -10.77
C ARG A 260 5.48 17.58 -11.71
N ASP A 261 5.66 17.76 -13.01
CA ASP A 261 5.28 16.74 -14.00
C ASP A 261 6.15 15.48 -13.82
N ASP A 262 7.47 15.63 -13.67
CA ASP A 262 8.38 14.51 -13.37
C ASP A 262 7.96 13.78 -12.08
N ALA A 263 7.62 14.56 -11.04
CA ALA A 263 7.22 14.02 -9.75
C ALA A 263 5.90 13.24 -9.82
N VAL A 264 4.93 13.70 -10.62
CA VAL A 264 3.67 12.99 -10.86
C VAL A 264 3.91 11.69 -11.62
N GLU A 265 4.71 11.72 -12.68
CA GLU A 265 5.01 10.55 -13.49
C GLU A 265 5.75 9.46 -12.69
N LEU A 266 6.70 9.85 -11.84
CA LEU A 266 7.55 8.90 -11.12
C LEU A 266 6.97 8.46 -9.76
N MET A 267 6.01 9.19 -9.19
CA MET A 267 5.44 8.84 -7.88
C MET A 267 4.72 7.49 -7.90
N GLU A 268 3.96 7.18 -8.95
CA GLU A 268 3.26 5.90 -9.05
C GLU A 268 4.26 4.73 -9.05
N CYS A 269 5.32 4.84 -9.84
CA CYS A 269 6.41 3.88 -9.86
C CYS A 269 7.08 3.76 -8.48
N ALA A 270 7.43 4.89 -7.85
CA ALA A 270 8.10 4.89 -6.55
C ALA A 270 7.30 4.15 -5.46
N LEU A 271 5.97 4.25 -5.50
CA LEU A 271 5.08 3.54 -4.58
C LEU A 271 4.95 2.05 -4.92
N GLN A 272 4.74 1.71 -6.19
CA GLN A 272 4.64 0.32 -6.65
C GLN A 272 5.92 -0.47 -6.35
N GLU A 273 7.07 0.14 -6.62
CA GLU A 273 8.39 -0.47 -6.53
C GLU A 273 9.04 -0.38 -5.14
N ASN A 274 8.31 0.16 -4.15
CA ASN A 274 8.81 0.37 -2.79
C ASN A 274 10.18 1.08 -2.80
N SER A 275 10.22 2.23 -3.46
CA SER A 275 11.42 3.04 -3.66
C SER A 275 11.36 4.32 -2.83
N PRO A 276 11.76 4.27 -1.55
CA PRO A 276 11.56 5.37 -0.61
C PRO A 276 12.37 6.62 -0.99
N VAL A 277 13.55 6.46 -1.58
CA VAL A 277 14.39 7.60 -1.99
C VAL A 277 13.72 8.38 -3.11
N LEU A 278 13.24 7.68 -4.14
CA LEU A 278 12.50 8.29 -5.24
C LEU A 278 11.19 8.95 -4.76
N ALA A 279 10.43 8.26 -3.90
CA ALA A 279 9.19 8.80 -3.35
C ALA A 279 9.45 10.08 -2.53
N ALA A 280 10.51 10.13 -1.73
CA ALA A 280 10.89 11.31 -0.97
C ALA A 280 11.21 12.51 -1.88
N SER A 281 11.95 12.28 -2.97
CA SER A 281 12.25 13.32 -3.96
C SER A 281 10.98 13.84 -4.65
N CYS A 282 10.05 12.97 -5.05
CA CYS A 282 8.78 13.40 -5.62
C CYS A 282 7.93 14.20 -4.62
N LEU A 283 7.85 13.76 -3.36
CA LEU A 283 7.14 14.49 -2.30
C LEU A 283 7.77 15.87 -2.06
N GLN A 284 9.10 15.96 -2.09
CA GLN A 284 9.79 17.22 -1.89
C GLN A 284 9.36 18.27 -2.93
N VAL A 285 9.19 17.88 -4.19
CA VAL A 285 8.67 18.77 -5.23
C VAL A 285 7.22 19.17 -4.96
N PHE A 286 6.34 18.21 -4.61
CA PHE A 286 4.94 18.54 -4.29
C PHE A 286 4.80 19.49 -3.10
N LEU A 287 5.66 19.37 -2.10
CA LEU A 287 5.63 20.21 -0.91
C LEU A 287 6.17 21.63 -1.16
N GLN A 288 6.99 21.84 -2.19
CA GLN A 288 7.48 23.18 -2.56
C GLN A 288 6.35 24.08 -3.09
N ASP A 289 5.31 23.52 -3.72
CA ASP A 289 4.16 24.25 -4.26
C ASP A 289 3.06 24.54 -3.22
N LEU A 290 3.17 23.93 -2.03
CA LEU A 290 2.18 23.99 -0.96
C LEU A 290 1.95 25.42 -0.41
N PRO A 291 2.98 26.27 -0.23
CA PRO A 291 2.82 27.65 0.22
C PRO A 291 1.97 28.50 -0.72
N ASP A 292 1.99 28.23 -2.03
CA ASP A 292 1.21 28.98 -3.02
C ASP A 292 -0.22 28.45 -3.15
N CYS A 293 -0.44 27.18 -2.81
CA CYS A 293 -1.79 26.60 -2.72
C CYS A 293 -2.59 27.11 -1.50
N LEU A 294 -1.91 27.49 -0.41
CA LEU A 294 -2.54 27.96 0.83
C LEU A 294 -2.86 29.46 0.86
N LYS A 295 -2.45 30.23 -0.16
CA LYS A 295 -2.73 31.67 -0.27
C LYS A 295 -4.02 31.97 -1.06
N ARG A 296 -4.80 30.95 -1.41
CA ARG A 296 -6.00 31.07 -2.25
C ARG A 296 -7.29 30.97 -1.46
#